data_AF-A0A480A125-F1
#
_entry.id   AF-A0A480A125-F1
#
_cell.length_a   1.000
_cell.length_b   1.000
_cell.length_c   1.000
_cell.angle_alpha   90.00
_cell.angle_beta   90.00
_cell.angle_gamma   90.00
#
_symmetry.space_group_name_H-M   'P 1'
#
loop_
_entity.id
_entity.type
_entity.pdbx_description
1 polymer ?
#
loop_
_entity_poly.entity_id
_entity_poly.type
_entity_poly.pdbx_seq_one_letter_code
_entity_poly.pdbx_strand_id
1 'polypeptide(L)'
;MKIGLFCNIASVDDDVIRYAADNSFGLMGSPTFSLLRLRNTVNIYRQINNSGADQFLLARFFFVTKTDDEAVNKALPFIHKFSQKTIANSTQVMQNSPHPQQSYYQTNICYEIDYLLENWIIGDVQTCRDKIQKFQDE
;
A
#
# COMPACT_ATOMS: atom_id res chain seq x y z
N MET A 1 -23.24 -4.65 -22.25
CA MET A 1 -22.48 -4.18 -21.08
C MET A 1 -21.93 -5.41 -20.37
N LYS A 2 -20.66 -5.79 -20.60
CA LYS A 2 -20.04 -6.86 -19.82
C LYS A 2 -19.69 -6.25 -18.46
N ILE A 3 -20.35 -6.70 -17.40
CA ILE A 3 -19.87 -6.47 -16.03
C ILE A 3 -18.63 -7.37 -15.92
N GLY A 4 -17.46 -6.83 -16.27
CA GLY A 4 -16.19 -7.47 -15.97
C GLY A 4 -15.95 -7.28 -14.48
N LEU A 5 -15.99 -8.36 -13.70
CA LEU A 5 -15.41 -8.33 -12.36
C LEU A 5 -13.90 -8.12 -12.54
N PHE A 6 -13.40 -6.95 -12.15
CA PHE A 6 -11.97 -6.73 -12.00
C PHE A 6 -11.51 -7.48 -10.74
N CYS A 7 -10.86 -8.62 -10.93
CA CYS A 7 -10.27 -9.39 -9.84
C CYS A 7 -8.89 -8.80 -9.53
N ASN A 8 -8.74 -8.23 -8.34
CA ASN A 8 -7.48 -7.70 -7.86
C ASN A 8 -6.95 -8.56 -6.71
N ILE A 9 -5.66 -8.87 -6.74
CA ILE A 9 -4.99 -9.58 -5.66
C ILE A 9 -4.23 -8.57 -4.80
N ALA A 10 -4.52 -8.56 -3.51
CA ALA A 10 -3.78 -7.80 -2.51
C ALA A 10 -2.73 -8.70 -1.86
N SER A 11 -1.51 -8.72 -2.41
CA SER A 11 -0.41 -9.50 -1.86
C SER A 11 0.92 -8.79 -2.04
N VAL A 12 1.84 -9.08 -1.13
CA VAL A 12 3.26 -8.76 -1.29
C VAL A 12 4.08 -10.00 -1.59
N ASP A 13 3.51 -11.18 -1.69
CA ASP A 13 4.30 -12.38 -1.96
C ASP A 13 4.67 -12.43 -3.45
N ASP A 14 5.95 -12.62 -3.76
CA ASP A 14 6.46 -12.58 -5.14
C ASP A 14 5.86 -13.72 -6.00
N ASP A 15 5.58 -14.88 -5.41
CA ASP A 15 4.93 -16.00 -6.14
C ASP A 15 3.47 -15.68 -6.43
N VAL A 16 2.78 -14.99 -5.51
CA VAL A 16 1.42 -14.51 -5.73
C VAL A 16 1.38 -13.40 -6.79
N ILE A 17 2.38 -12.52 -6.82
CA ILE A 17 2.51 -11.48 -7.86
C ILE A 17 2.75 -12.13 -9.24
N ARG A 18 3.62 -13.14 -9.32
CA ARG A 18 3.84 -13.93 -10.55
C ARG A 18 2.56 -14.58 -11.01
N TYR A 19 1.84 -15.24 -10.10
CA TYR A 19 0.55 -15.86 -10.40
C TYR A 19 -0.47 -14.83 -10.93
N ALA A 20 -0.55 -13.64 -10.32
CA ALA A 20 -1.42 -12.57 -10.79
C ALA A 20 -1.05 -12.13 -12.21
N ALA A 21 0.24 -12.00 -12.51
CA ALA A 21 0.75 -11.59 -13.81
C ALA A 21 0.44 -12.63 -14.89
N ASP A 22 0.72 -13.90 -14.64
CA ASP A 22 0.46 -15.02 -15.57
C ASP A 22 -1.04 -15.15 -15.92
N ASN A 23 -1.91 -14.80 -14.97
CA ASN A 23 -3.36 -14.91 -15.13
C ASN A 23 -4.05 -13.56 -15.47
N SER A 24 -3.27 -12.49 -15.67
CA SER A 24 -3.80 -11.14 -15.95
C SER A 24 -4.79 -10.61 -14.90
N PHE A 25 -4.58 -10.96 -13.63
CA PHE A 25 -5.28 -10.32 -12.52
C PHE A 25 -4.62 -8.99 -12.17
N GLY A 26 -5.41 -8.02 -11.70
CA GLY A 26 -4.87 -6.77 -11.19
C GLY A 26 -4.18 -6.94 -9.83
N LEU A 27 -3.38 -5.95 -9.44
CA LEU A 27 -2.76 -5.90 -8.12
C LEU A 27 -3.32 -4.74 -7.30
N MET A 28 -3.49 -5.00 -6.01
CA MET A 28 -3.88 -3.97 -5.05
C MET A 28 -2.78 -3.74 -4.01
N GLY A 29 -2.28 -2.51 -3.93
CA GLY A 29 -1.33 -2.06 -2.92
C GLY A 29 -2.02 -1.61 -1.63
N SER A 30 -1.55 -2.09 -0.48
CA SER A 30 -2.02 -1.69 0.85
C SER A 30 -1.59 -0.25 1.20
N PRO A 31 -2.34 0.46 2.08
CA PRO A 31 -1.93 1.74 2.65
C PRO A 31 -0.60 1.71 3.43
N THR A 32 -0.13 0.51 3.78
CA THR A 32 1.09 0.29 4.57
C THR A 32 2.30 -0.10 3.73
N PHE A 33 2.12 -0.29 2.41
CA PHE A 33 3.22 -0.64 1.52
C PHE A 33 4.03 0.59 1.15
N SER A 34 5.34 0.40 1.17
CA SER A 34 6.26 1.45 0.80
C SER A 34 6.29 1.74 -0.69
N LEU A 35 6.70 2.95 -1.07
CA LEU A 35 6.87 3.31 -2.47
C LEU A 35 7.88 2.39 -3.17
N LEU A 36 9.00 2.09 -2.49
CA LEU A 36 9.98 1.12 -2.95
C LEU A 36 9.35 -0.27 -3.16
N ARG A 37 8.50 -0.71 -2.22
CA ARG A 37 7.81 -2.00 -2.35
C ARG A 37 6.86 -2.02 -3.54
N LEU A 38 6.06 -0.97 -3.71
CA LEU A 38 5.12 -0.86 -4.83
C LEU A 38 5.85 -0.90 -6.17
N ARG A 39 6.93 -0.12 -6.31
CA ARG A 39 7.79 -0.15 -7.50
C ARG A 39 8.30 -1.56 -7.80
N ASN A 40 8.84 -2.26 -6.79
CA ASN A 40 9.34 -3.62 -6.96
C ASN A 40 8.22 -4.58 -7.39
N THR A 41 7.05 -4.51 -6.76
CA THR A 41 5.88 -5.32 -7.10
C THR A 41 5.40 -5.08 -8.54
N VAL A 42 5.28 -3.81 -8.94
CA VAL A 42 4.88 -3.42 -10.30
C VAL A 42 5.93 -3.87 -11.33
N ASN A 43 7.22 -3.75 -11.02
CA ASN A 43 8.30 -4.21 -11.91
C ASN A 43 8.26 -5.72 -12.13
N ILE A 44 8.10 -6.53 -11.08
CA ILE A 44 7.96 -7.99 -11.21
C ILE A 44 6.75 -8.33 -12.07
N TYR A 45 5.61 -7.69 -11.82
CA TYR A 45 4.38 -7.94 -12.58
C TYR A 45 4.56 -7.60 -14.07
N ARG A 46 5.09 -6.41 -14.38
CA ARG A 46 5.29 -5.92 -15.76
C ARG A 46 6.31 -6.74 -16.55
N GLN A 47 7.30 -7.36 -15.88
CA GLN A 47 8.25 -8.27 -16.55
C GLN A 47 7.61 -9.55 -17.08
N ILE A 48 6.47 -9.95 -16.52
CA ILE A 48 5.77 -11.20 -16.85
C ILE A 48 4.55 -10.90 -17.72
N ASN A 49 3.74 -9.93 -17.31
CA ASN A 49 2.53 -9.56 -18.03
C ASN A 49 2.81 -8.50 -19.10
N ASN A 50 3.08 -8.97 -20.33
CA ASN A 50 3.30 -8.12 -21.50
C ASN A 50 2.01 -7.56 -22.12
N SER A 51 0.82 -7.85 -21.56
CA SER A 51 -0.47 -7.46 -22.16
C SER A 51 -0.79 -5.96 -22.05
N GLY A 52 -0.04 -5.21 -21.23
CA GLY A 52 -0.22 -3.76 -21.06
C GLY A 52 -1.47 -3.36 -20.27
N ALA A 53 -2.20 -4.32 -19.68
CA ALA A 53 -3.31 -4.03 -18.78
C ALA A 53 -2.77 -3.67 -17.38
N ASP A 54 -2.41 -2.41 -17.18
CA ASP A 54 -2.04 -1.86 -15.87
C ASP A 54 -3.29 -1.77 -14.97
N GLN A 55 -3.70 -2.90 -14.41
CA GLN A 55 -4.78 -2.99 -13.42
C GLN A 55 -4.19 -2.87 -12.02
N PHE A 56 -3.58 -1.72 -11.73
CA PHE A 56 -3.01 -1.42 -10.42
C PHE A 56 -3.94 -0.51 -9.62
N LEU A 57 -4.31 -0.95 -8.42
CA LEU A 57 -5.09 -0.18 -7.47
C LEU A 57 -4.22 0.11 -6.25
N LEU A 58 -4.22 1.37 -5.79
CA LEU A 58 -3.52 1.74 -4.56
C LEU A 58 -4.50 2.24 -3.51
N ALA A 59 -4.59 1.52 -2.39
CA ALA A 59 -5.36 2.00 -1.24
C ALA A 59 -4.53 2.97 -0.42
N ARG A 60 -5.10 4.13 -0.09
CA ARG A 60 -4.50 5.16 0.76
C ARG A 60 -5.55 5.76 1.70
N PHE A 61 -5.11 6.20 2.87
CA PHE A 61 -5.93 7.05 3.74
C PHE A 61 -5.77 8.51 3.33
N PHE A 62 -6.88 9.25 3.44
CA PHE A 62 -6.98 10.65 3.03
C PHE A 62 -7.38 11.51 4.21
N PHE A 63 -6.61 12.58 4.44
CA PHE A 63 -6.93 13.64 5.39
C PHE A 63 -6.69 14.98 4.70
N VAL A 64 -7.77 15.55 4.15
CA VAL A 64 -7.71 16.77 3.34
C VAL A 64 -8.37 17.92 4.09
N THR A 65 -7.66 19.03 4.25
CA THR A 65 -8.14 20.24 4.94
C THR A 65 -7.75 21.49 4.17
N LYS A 66 -7.91 22.68 4.77
CA LYS A 66 -7.52 23.95 4.14
C LYS A 66 -6.01 24.20 4.15
N THR A 67 -5.30 23.64 5.14
CA THR A 67 -3.86 23.80 5.31
C THR A 67 -3.23 22.48 5.74
N ASP A 68 -1.96 22.26 5.38
CA ASP A 68 -1.22 21.05 5.74
C ASP A 68 -1.20 20.80 7.26
N ASP A 69 -0.96 21.85 8.06
CA ASP A 69 -0.94 21.73 9.53
C ASP A 69 -2.27 21.22 10.09
N GLU A 70 -3.40 21.67 9.54
CA GLU A 70 -4.71 21.21 9.98
C GLU A 70 -4.92 19.72 9.62
N ALA A 71 -4.48 19.30 8.43
CA ALA A 71 -4.60 17.92 7.96
C ALA A 71 -3.77 16.99 8.84
N VAL A 72 -2.51 17.36 9.11
CA VAL A 72 -1.60 16.59 9.95
C VAL A 72 -2.17 16.46 11.37
N ASN A 73 -2.60 17.58 11.98
CA ASN A 73 -3.17 17.55 13.33
C ASN A 73 -4.44 16.68 13.43
N LYS A 74 -5.26 16.62 12.37
CA LYS A 74 -6.42 15.72 12.30
C LYS A 74 -6.05 14.26 12.05
N ALA A 75 -5.00 14.01 11.28
CA ALA A 75 -4.55 12.66 10.94
C ALA A 75 -3.82 11.97 12.09
N LEU A 76 -3.01 12.71 12.86
CA LEU A 76 -2.13 12.19 13.89
C LEU A 76 -2.82 11.24 14.89
N PRO A 77 -3.98 11.57 15.50
CA PRO A 77 -4.65 10.67 16.43
C PRO A 77 -5.02 9.32 15.80
N PHE A 78 -5.43 9.32 14.53
CA PHE A 78 -5.73 8.11 13.79
C PHE A 78 -4.46 7.32 13.47
N ILE A 79 -3.40 8.00 13.00
CA ILE A 79 -2.10 7.38 12.69
C ILE A 79 -1.52 6.69 13.92
N HIS A 80 -1.51 7.37 15.08
CA HIS A 80 -1.03 6.80 16.34
C HIS A 80 -1.77 5.51 16.69
N LYS A 81 -3.12 5.56 16.67
CA LYS A 81 -3.94 4.39 16.99
C LYS A 81 -3.78 3.27 15.97
N PHE A 82 -3.68 3.61 14.69
CA PHE A 82 -3.47 2.66 13.61
C PHE A 82 -2.12 1.95 13.75
N SER A 83 -1.04 2.71 13.93
CA SER A 83 0.32 2.20 14.13
C SER A 83 0.38 1.25 15.32
N GLN A 84 -0.07 1.69 16.50
CA GLN A 84 -0.07 0.88 17.73
C GLN A 84 -0.83 -0.44 17.55
N LYS A 85 -2.06 -0.37 17.02
CA LYS A 85 -2.88 -1.56 16.82
C LYS A 85 -2.29 -2.52 15.79
N THR A 86 -1.73 -1.99 14.71
CA THR A 86 -1.22 -2.83 13.63
C THR A 86 0.06 -3.54 14.05
N ILE A 87 0.94 -2.86 14.79
CA ILE A 87 2.14 -3.46 15.42
C ILE A 87 1.75 -4.55 16.44
N ALA A 88 0.76 -4.27 17.30
CA ALA A 88 0.28 -5.24 18.28
C ALA A 88 -0.30 -6.49 17.59
N ASN A 89 -1.14 -6.29 16.58
CA ASN A 89 -1.76 -7.37 15.81
C ASN A 89 -0.72 -8.18 15.04
N SER A 90 0.25 -7.53 14.38
CA SER A 90 1.31 -8.23 13.64
C SER A 90 2.17 -9.07 14.57
N THR A 91 2.49 -8.55 15.76
CA THR A 91 3.24 -9.28 16.79
C THR A 91 2.47 -10.52 17.25
N GLN A 92 1.16 -10.37 17.50
CA GLN A 92 0.31 -11.47 17.91
C GLN A 92 0.18 -12.56 16.83
N VAL A 93 0.04 -12.17 15.55
CA VAL A 93 -0.04 -13.13 14.43
C VAL A 93 1.28 -13.89 14.28
N MET A 94 2.42 -13.21 14.38
CA MET A 94 3.74 -13.83 14.32
C MET A 94 3.96 -14.83 15.47
N GLN A 95 3.57 -14.47 16.69
CA GLN A 95 3.72 -15.33 17.87
C GLN A 95 2.85 -16.59 17.82
N ASN A 96 1.67 -16.51 17.20
CA ASN A 96 0.71 -17.62 17.14
C ASN A 96 0.79 -18.43 15.83
N SER A 97 1.74 -18.12 14.95
CA SER A 97 1.88 -18.84 13.68
C SER A 97 2.55 -20.21 13.90
N PRO A 98 1.95 -21.32 13.42
CA PRO A 98 2.53 -22.65 13.55
C PRO A 98 3.77 -22.87 12.67
N HIS A 99 4.05 -21.95 11.74
CA HIS A 99 5.25 -21.92 10.93
C HIS A 99 6.06 -20.64 11.25
N PRO A 100 7.40 -20.72 11.34
CA PRO A 100 8.23 -19.53 11.47
C PRO A 100 8.01 -18.62 10.26
N GLN A 101 7.30 -17.51 10.45
CA GLN A 101 7.20 -16.51 9.39
C GLN A 101 8.57 -15.84 9.26
N GLN A 102 9.17 -15.91 8.07
CA GLN A 102 10.41 -15.19 7.78
C GLN A 102 10.22 -13.68 8.05
N SER A 103 11.28 -13.02 8.53
CA SER A 103 11.36 -11.58 8.77
C SER A 103 11.16 -10.70 7.53
N TYR A 104 10.78 -11.28 6.39
CA TYR A 104 10.42 -10.57 5.17
C TYR A 104 9.32 -9.52 5.40
N TYR A 105 8.49 -9.70 6.44
CA TYR A 105 7.50 -8.73 6.92
C TYR A 105 8.09 -7.50 7.62
N GLN A 106 9.31 -7.57 8.16
CA GLN A 106 9.92 -6.49 8.95
C GLN A 106 10.62 -5.41 8.11
N THR A 107 11.08 -5.72 6.90
CA THR A 107 11.90 -4.78 6.12
C THR A 107 11.10 -3.85 5.21
N ASN A 108 9.79 -4.10 5.00
CA ASN A 108 9.03 -3.46 3.92
C ASN A 108 7.60 -2.99 4.28
N ILE A 109 7.13 -3.23 5.50
CA ILE A 109 5.86 -2.66 5.99
C ILE A 109 6.18 -1.70 7.13
N CYS A 110 6.05 -0.41 6.86
CA CYS A 110 6.42 0.64 7.80
C CYS A 110 5.17 1.16 8.51
N TYR A 111 5.11 0.90 9.81
CA TYR A 111 4.06 1.42 10.69
C TYR A 111 4.53 2.65 11.48
N GLU A 112 5.74 3.14 11.21
CA GLU A 112 6.28 4.35 11.84
C GLU A 112 5.48 5.58 11.43
N ILE A 113 5.26 6.49 12.37
CA ILE A 113 4.37 7.64 12.18
C ILE A 113 4.85 8.54 11.04
N ASP A 114 6.15 8.84 11.01
CA ASP A 114 6.77 9.68 9.98
C ASP A 114 6.60 9.05 8.59
N TYR A 115 6.77 7.73 8.51
CA TYR A 115 6.55 6.98 7.29
C TYR A 115 5.09 7.08 6.80
N LEU A 116 4.13 6.88 7.70
CA LEU A 116 2.71 6.95 7.39
C LEU A 116 2.29 8.37 6.98
N LEU A 117 2.85 9.40 7.62
CA LEU A 117 2.63 10.80 7.25
C LEU A 117 3.12 11.13 5.84
N GLU A 118 4.27 10.58 5.46
CA GLU A 118 4.84 10.76 4.12
C GLU A 118 4.01 10.03 3.05
N ASN A 119 3.60 8.80 3.34
CA ASN A 119 3.01 7.89 2.35
C ASN A 119 1.48 7.96 2.25
N TRP A 120 0.80 8.58 3.20
CA TRP A 120 -0.64 8.82 3.13
C TRP A 120 -0.95 10.19 2.51
N ILE A 121 -2.17 10.32 2.00
CA ILE A 121 -2.62 11.53 1.32
C ILE A 121 -3.13 12.51 2.36
N ILE A 122 -2.22 13.27 2.93
CA ILE A 122 -2.44 14.20 4.04
C ILE A 122 -1.91 15.56 3.62
N GLY A 123 -2.76 16.58 3.68
CA GLY A 123 -2.40 17.96 3.35
C GLY A 123 -3.59 18.81 2.93
N ASP A 124 -3.30 19.96 2.37
CA ASP A 124 -4.26 20.72 1.58
C ASP A 124 -4.54 20.07 0.21
N VAL A 125 -5.43 20.67 -0.57
CA VAL A 125 -5.84 20.13 -1.88
C VAL A 125 -4.67 20.00 -2.85
N GLN A 126 -3.73 20.95 -2.85
CA GLN A 126 -2.59 20.92 -3.77
C GLN A 126 -1.61 19.83 -3.35
N THR A 127 -1.22 19.82 -2.07
CA THR A 127 -0.35 18.79 -1.48
C THR A 127 -0.90 17.38 -1.73
N CYS A 128 -2.21 17.18 -1.55
CA CYS A 128 -2.84 15.88 -1.82
C CYS A 128 -2.79 15.47 -3.29
N ARG A 129 -3.00 16.40 -4.23
CA ARG A 129 -2.89 16.13 -5.67
C ARG A 129 -1.46 15.80 -6.06
N ASP A 130 -0.49 16.54 -5.54
CA ASP A 130 0.93 16.31 -5.84
C ASP A 130 1.37 14.93 -5.32
N LYS A 131 0.90 14.52 -4.14
CA LYS A 131 1.13 13.16 -3.61
C LYS A 131 0.48 12.09 -4.49
N ILE A 132 -0.75 12.29 -4.98
CA ILE A 132 -1.41 11.35 -5.89
C ILE A 132 -0.61 11.24 -7.20
N GLN A 133 -0.20 12.37 -7.79
CA GLN A 133 0.59 12.39 -9.01
C GLN A 133 1.92 11.65 -8.82
N LYS A 134 2.61 11.88 -7.68
CA LYS A 134 3.81 11.15 -7.32
C LYS A 134 3.60 9.63 -7.28
N PHE A 135 2.43 9.12 -6.89
CA PHE A 135 2.15 7.68 -6.95
C PHE A 135 1.83 7.17 -8.36
N GLN A 136 1.35 8.04 -9.25
CA GLN A 136 1.00 7.70 -10.63
C GLN A 136 2.21 7.72 -11.57
N ASP A 137 3.22 8.53 -11.26
CA ASP A 137 4.45 8.66 -12.05
C ASP A 137 5.44 7.49 -11.86
N GLU A 138 5.10 6.53 -10.99
CA GLU A 138 5.94 5.40 -10.56
C GLU A 138 5.59 4.10 -11.28
#